data_AF-A0A4Y2RAY1-F1
#
_entry.id   AF-A0A4Y2RAY1-F1
#
_cell.length_a   1.000
_cell.length_b   1.000
_cell.length_c   1.000
_cell.angle_alpha   90.00
_cell.angle_beta   90.00
_cell.angle_gamma   90.00
#
_symmetry.space_group_name_H-M   'P 1'
#
loop_
_entity.id
_entity.type
_entity.pdbx_description
1 polymer ?
#
loop_
_entity_poly.entity_id
_entity_poly.type
_entity_poly.pdbx_seq_one_letter_code
_entity_poly.pdbx_strand_id
1 'polypeptide(L)'
;MDVTQLKTQRTALRTSFTICAKSIEDVLIKVAPNVNQLSIWKAQIENKFTRLEKCQTEIKNLILKDKDAERAYEEDFLSTEKHGDRFTELSAQIQRLSMKETETKEFFKKRKF
;
A
#
# COMPACT_ATOMS: atom_id res chain seq x y z
N MET A 1 6.56 -0.62 -23.66
CA MET A 1 5.94 0.63 -23.17
C MET A 1 7.05 1.66 -23.05
N ASP A 2 6.83 2.91 -23.47
CA ASP A 2 7.83 3.97 -23.34
C ASP A 2 7.89 4.50 -21.89
N VAL A 3 9.05 5.07 -21.49
CA VAL A 3 9.27 5.63 -20.14
C VAL A 3 8.23 6.71 -19.81
N THR A 4 7.82 7.53 -20.78
CA THR A 4 6.81 8.58 -20.60
C THR A 4 5.44 8.00 -20.23
N GLN A 5 5.06 6.91 -20.89
CA GLN A 5 3.80 6.20 -20.63
C GLN A 5 3.82 5.56 -19.24
N LEU A 6 4.93 4.92 -18.87
CA LEU A 6 5.08 4.32 -17.55
C LEU A 6 5.10 5.38 -16.44
N LYS A 7 5.72 6.56 -16.65
CA LYS A 7 5.66 7.69 -15.69
C LYS A 7 4.23 8.19 -15.48
N THR A 8 3.42 8.23 -16.55
CA THR A 8 1.99 8.56 -16.47
C THR A 8 1.23 7.50 -15.67
N GLN A 9 1.48 6.22 -15.96
CA GLN A 9 0.89 5.10 -15.23
C GLN A 9 1.26 5.11 -13.75
N ARG A 10 2.54 5.34 -13.40
CA ARG A 10 3.04 5.50 -12.03
C ARG A 10 2.26 6.59 -11.31
N THR A 11 2.03 7.74 -11.95
CA THR A 11 1.28 8.86 -11.37
C THR A 11 -0.18 8.48 -11.06
N ALA A 12 -0.84 7.77 -11.97
CA ALA A 12 -2.19 7.26 -11.77
C ALA A 12 -2.26 6.21 -10.65
N LEU A 13 -1.32 5.26 -10.62
CA LEU A 13 -1.21 4.24 -9.58
C LEU A 13 -0.95 4.87 -8.21
N ARG A 14 -0.06 5.86 -8.12
CA ARG A 14 0.22 6.62 -6.90
C ARG A 14 -1.02 7.32 -6.37
N THR A 15 -1.79 7.95 -7.25
CA THR A 15 -3.04 8.62 -6.89
C THR A 15 -4.05 7.61 -6.35
N SER A 16 -4.23 6.48 -7.04
CA SER A 16 -5.13 5.41 -6.59
C SER A 16 -4.71 4.79 -5.25
N PHE A 17 -3.41 4.54 -5.06
CA PHE A 17 -2.85 4.05 -3.79
C PHE A 17 -3.11 5.04 -2.66
N THR A 18 -2.86 6.34 -2.89
CA THR A 18 -3.05 7.39 -1.88
C THR A 18 -4.52 7.54 -1.48
N ILE A 19 -5.45 7.47 -2.44
CA ILE A 19 -6.89 7.49 -2.16
C ILE A 19 -7.28 6.26 -1.33
N CYS A 20 -6.81 5.08 -1.71
CA CYS A 20 -7.06 3.84 -0.98
C CYS A 20 -6.51 3.91 0.45
N ALA A 21 -5.29 4.39 0.62
CA ALA A 21 -4.66 4.58 1.92
C ALA A 21 -5.48 5.51 2.83
N LYS A 22 -5.94 6.66 2.31
CA LYS A 22 -6.81 7.57 3.07
C LYS A 22 -8.13 6.91 3.49
N SER A 23 -8.79 6.19 2.58
CA SER A 23 -10.02 5.46 2.92
C SER A 23 -9.81 4.43 4.02
N ILE A 24 -8.63 3.79 4.06
CA ILE A 24 -8.26 2.85 5.13
C ILE A 24 -8.08 3.61 6.44
N GLU A 25 -7.32 4.70 6.44
CA GLU A 25 -7.13 5.58 7.62
C GLU A 25 -8.48 6.03 8.21
N ASP A 26 -9.41 6.49 7.38
CA ASP A 26 -10.76 6.87 7.80
C ASP A 26 -11.55 5.72 8.43
N VAL A 27 -11.34 4.49 7.98
CA VAL A 27 -11.99 3.30 8.56
C VAL A 27 -11.32 2.92 9.88
N LEU A 28 -10.00 3.03 9.98
CA LEU A 28 -9.22 2.70 11.17
C LEU A 28 -9.51 3.63 12.36
N ILE A 29 -9.86 4.90 12.09
CA ILE A 29 -10.22 5.88 13.13
C ILE A 29 -11.60 5.60 13.76
N LYS A 30 -12.45 4.77 13.13
CA LYS A 30 -13.78 4.46 13.65
C LYS A 30 -13.70 3.58 14.91
N VAL A 31 -14.62 3.79 15.85
CA VAL A 31 -14.66 3.10 17.17
C VAL A 31 -14.72 1.58 17.05
N ALA A 32 -15.34 1.05 15.98
CA ALA A 32 -15.41 -0.39 15.70
C ALA A 32 -15.25 -0.63 14.20
N PRO A 33 -14.01 -0.78 13.69
CA PRO A 33 -13.77 -1.05 12.28
C PRO A 33 -14.24 -2.47 11.94
N ASN A 34 -15.01 -2.63 10.87
CA ASN A 34 -15.52 -3.93 10.43
C ASN A 34 -14.36 -4.81 9.90
N VAL A 35 -14.07 -5.94 10.58
CA VAL A 35 -12.95 -6.82 10.19
C VAL A 35 -13.09 -7.47 8.81
N ASN A 36 -14.30 -7.79 8.35
CA ASN A 36 -14.48 -8.30 6.98
C ASN A 36 -14.09 -7.22 5.96
N GLN A 37 -14.46 -5.98 6.25
CA GLN A 37 -14.07 -4.83 5.46
C GLN A 37 -12.53 -4.61 5.52
N LEU A 38 -11.91 -4.71 6.70
CA LEU A 38 -10.45 -4.60 6.85
C LEU A 38 -9.67 -5.62 6.00
N SER A 39 -10.13 -6.87 5.93
CA SER A 39 -9.52 -7.90 5.08
C SER A 39 -9.59 -7.56 3.59
N ILE A 40 -10.73 -7.01 3.14
CA ILE A 40 -10.89 -6.54 1.75
C ILE A 40 -9.93 -5.37 1.47
N TRP A 41 -9.87 -4.40 2.37
CA TRP A 41 -8.97 -3.26 2.24
C TRP A 41 -7.50 -3.66 2.21
N LYS A 42 -7.11 -4.67 3.01
CA LYS A 42 -5.75 -5.24 2.99
C LYS A 42 -5.40 -5.78 1.59
N ALA A 43 -6.24 -6.63 1.03
CA ALA A 43 -6.03 -7.18 -0.30
C ALA A 43 -5.98 -6.07 -1.38
N GLN A 44 -6.79 -5.01 -1.24
CA GLN A 44 -6.78 -3.88 -2.17
C GLN A 44 -5.50 -3.06 -2.09
N ILE A 45 -5.02 -2.73 -0.88
CA ILE A 45 -3.80 -1.94 -0.72
C ILE A 45 -2.56 -2.74 -1.14
N GLU A 46 -2.51 -4.05 -0.85
CA GLU A 46 -1.48 -4.97 -1.34
C GLU A 46 -1.46 -5.01 -2.87
N ASN A 47 -2.61 -5.23 -3.53
CA ASN A 47 -2.67 -5.28 -4.99
C ASN A 47 -2.19 -3.97 -5.64
N LYS A 48 -2.61 -2.82 -5.09
CA LYS A 48 -2.20 -1.50 -5.59
C LYS A 48 -0.71 -1.26 -5.39
N PHE A 49 -0.17 -1.65 -4.24
CA PHE A 49 1.25 -1.56 -3.93
C PHE A 49 2.09 -2.41 -4.89
N THR A 50 1.75 -3.69 -5.08
CA THR A 50 2.46 -4.57 -6.02
C THR A 50 2.44 -4.04 -7.45
N ARG A 51 1.32 -3.47 -7.91
CA ARG A 51 1.24 -2.86 -9.24
C ARG A 51 2.10 -1.61 -9.36
N LEU A 52 2.17 -0.80 -8.30
CA LEU A 52 3.03 0.38 -8.25
C LEU A 52 4.51 -0.01 -8.27
N GLU A 53 4.92 -0.97 -7.43
CA GLU A 53 6.29 -1.52 -7.41
C GLU A 53 6.73 -2.09 -8.76
N LYS A 54 5.85 -2.86 -9.40
CA LYS A 54 6.11 -3.40 -10.73
C LYS A 54 6.33 -2.29 -11.75
N CYS A 55 5.45 -1.28 -11.77
CA CYS A 55 5.57 -0.14 -12.67
C CYS A 55 6.87 0.64 -12.43
N GLN A 56 7.26 0.84 -11.17
CA GLN A 56 8.53 1.49 -10.80
C GLN A 56 9.74 0.67 -11.25
N THR A 57 9.70 -0.64 -11.08
CA THR A 57 10.77 -1.55 -11.53
C THR A 57 10.92 -1.51 -13.05
N GLU A 58 9.80 -1.50 -13.80
CA GLU A 58 9.83 -1.35 -15.26
C GLU A 58 10.43 -0.02 -15.70
N ILE A 59 10.09 1.08 -15.01
CA ILE A 59 10.70 2.39 -15.28
C ILE A 59 12.21 2.35 -15.00
N LYS A 60 12.62 1.83 -13.84
CA LYS A 60 14.03 1.71 -13.46
C LYS A 60 14.81 0.90 -14.50
N ASN A 61 14.30 -0.25 -14.93
CA ASN A 61 14.95 -1.10 -15.92
C ASN A 61 15.11 -0.44 -17.29
N LEU A 62 14.18 0.41 -17.70
CA LEU A 62 14.30 1.16 -18.95
C LEU A 62 15.28 2.32 -18.83
N ILE A 63 15.30 2.99 -17.67
CA ILE A 63 16.20 4.11 -17.39
C ILE A 63 17.65 3.64 -17.19
N LEU A 64 17.88 2.46 -16.60
CA LEU A 64 19.23 1.87 -16.46
C LEU A 64 19.94 1.63 -17.80
N LYS A 65 19.24 1.73 -18.93
CA LYS A 65 19.83 1.70 -20.27
C LYS A 65 20.44 3.04 -20.69
N ASP A 66 20.17 4.11 -19.94
CA ASP A 66 20.60 5.49 -20.18
C ASP A 66 21.12 6.12 -18.86
N LYS A 67 22.45 6.13 -18.70
CA LYS A 67 23.14 6.52 -17.46
C LYS A 67 22.87 7.97 -17.01
N ASP A 68 22.59 8.87 -17.94
CA ASP A 68 22.28 10.27 -17.60
C ASP A 68 20.83 10.43 -17.12
N ALA A 69 19.91 9.60 -17.64
CA ALA A 69 18.52 9.54 -17.17
C ALA A 69 18.38 8.85 -15.80
N GLU A 70 19.32 7.96 -15.44
CA GLU A 70 19.36 7.23 -14.16
C GLU A 70 19.44 8.17 -12.96
N ARG A 71 20.40 9.10 -12.95
CA ARG A 71 20.64 9.99 -11.81
C ARG A 71 19.44 10.90 -11.53
N ALA A 72 18.88 11.51 -12.58
CA ALA A 72 17.73 12.40 -12.44
C ALA A 72 16.45 11.66 -11.99
N TYR A 73 16.28 10.40 -12.39
CA TYR A 73 15.17 9.57 -11.93
C TYR A 73 15.33 9.13 -10.49
N GLU A 74 16.53 8.70 -10.09
CA GLU A 74 16.78 8.20 -8.74
C GLU A 74 16.60 9.32 -7.70
N GLU A 75 16.99 10.56 -8.02
CA GLU A 75 16.78 11.73 -7.16
C GLU A 75 15.29 12.13 -7.03
N ASP A 76 14.54 12.18 -8.14
CA ASP A 76 13.08 12.43 -8.16
C ASP A 76 12.31 11.33 -7.40
N PHE A 77 12.72 10.07 -7.60
CA PHE A 77 12.16 8.90 -6.94
C PHE A 77 12.42 8.95 -5.43
N LEU A 78 13.68 9.04 -5.00
CA LEU A 78 14.05 9.02 -3.58
C LEU A 78 13.47 10.21 -2.80
N SER A 79 13.35 11.38 -3.43
CA SER A 79 12.71 12.56 -2.83
C SER A 79 11.22 12.34 -2.54
N THR A 80 10.54 11.53 -3.37
CA THR A 80 9.08 11.47 -3.41
C THR A 80 8.50 10.20 -2.79
N GLU A 81 9.30 9.14 -2.65
CA GLU A 81 8.78 7.81 -2.39
C GLU A 81 8.86 7.36 -0.93
N LYS A 82 7.78 7.65 -0.18
CA LYS A 82 7.48 7.06 1.14
C LYS A 82 6.30 6.09 1.12
N HIS A 83 5.98 5.54 -0.05
CA HIS A 83 4.83 4.64 -0.20
C HIS A 83 5.05 3.28 0.47
N GLY A 84 6.30 2.81 0.53
CA GLY A 84 6.68 1.59 1.26
C GLY A 84 6.44 1.72 2.76
N ASP A 85 6.86 2.82 3.36
CA ASP A 85 6.63 3.09 4.79
C ASP A 85 5.13 3.14 5.10
N ARG A 86 4.37 3.88 4.28
CA ARG A 86 2.92 4.01 4.47
C ARG A 86 2.18 2.69 4.27
N PHE A 87 2.57 1.89 3.28
CA PHE A 87 2.02 0.55 3.10
C PHE A 87 2.32 -0.34 4.30
N THR A 88 3.55 -0.33 4.80
CA THR A 88 4.00 -1.12 5.96
C THR A 88 3.20 -0.73 7.20
N GLU A 89 3.05 0.57 7.45
CA GLU A 89 2.28 1.09 8.58
C GLU A 89 0.81 0.67 8.50
N LEU A 90 0.14 0.88 7.36
CA LEU A 90 -1.27 0.51 7.20
C LEU A 90 -1.48 -1.00 7.32
N SER A 91 -0.59 -1.79 6.73
CA SER A 91 -0.65 -3.25 6.81
C SER A 91 -0.49 -3.75 8.25
N ALA A 92 0.44 -3.17 9.01
CA ALA A 92 0.64 -3.49 10.42
C ALA A 92 -0.58 -3.09 11.27
N GLN A 93 -1.18 -1.93 11.01
CA GLN A 93 -2.39 -1.48 11.71
C GLN A 93 -3.58 -2.42 11.45
N ILE A 94 -3.81 -2.79 10.18
CA ILE A 94 -4.87 -3.74 9.82
C ILE A 94 -4.63 -5.09 10.52
N GLN A 95 -3.40 -5.61 10.48
CA GLN A 95 -3.06 -6.89 11.10
C GLN A 95 -3.30 -6.89 12.63
N ARG A 96 -2.91 -5.82 13.32
CA ARG A 96 -3.14 -5.69 14.77
C ARG A 96 -4.62 -5.70 15.14
N LEU A 97 -5.46 -5.02 14.37
CA LEU A 97 -6.90 -4.97 14.61
C LEU A 97 -7.58 -6.32 14.35
N SER A 98 -7.18 -7.02 13.29
CA SER A 98 -7.67 -8.37 13.01
C SER A 98 -7.34 -9.36 14.13
N MET A 99 -6.14 -9.27 14.72
CA MET A 99 -5.71 -10.13 15.83
C MET A 99 -6.50 -9.88 17.13
N LYS A 100 -6.71 -8.60 17.49
CA LYS A 100 -7.50 -8.23 18.67
C LYS A 100 -8.93 -8.77 18.63
N GLU A 101 -9.58 -8.79 17.46
CA GLU A 101 -10.93 -9.37 17.33
C GLU A 101 -10.93 -10.89 17.51
N THR A 102 -9.92 -11.60 17.01
CA THR A 102 -9.81 -13.05 17.23
C THR A 102 -9.58 -13.42 18.69
N GLU A 103 -8.73 -12.69 19.41
CA GLU A 103 -8.51 -12.91 20.85
C GLU A 103 -9.77 -12.67 21.66
N THR A 104 -10.51 -11.61 21.35
CA THR A 104 -11.77 -11.29 22.02
C THR A 104 -12.81 -12.41 21.81
N LYS A 105 -12.95 -12.91 20.57
CA LYS A 105 -13.88 -14.01 20.25
C LYS A 105 -13.50 -15.32 20.93
N GLU A 106 -12.22 -15.67 20.97
CA GLU A 106 -11.74 -16.89 21.63
C GLU A 106 -11.90 -16.84 23.17
N PHE A 107 -11.73 -15.66 23.76
CA PHE A 107 -11.95 -15.45 25.19
C PHE A 107 -13.43 -15.60 25.59
N PHE A 108 -14.36 -15.09 24.77
CA PHE A 108 -15.81 -15.29 24.98
C PHE A 108 -16.26 -16.74 24.74
N LYS A 109 -15.62 -17.48 23.82
CA LYS A 109 -15.88 -18.92 23.64
C LYS A 109 -15.45 -19.73 24.86
N LYS A 110 -14.28 -19.46 25.44
CA LYS A 110 -13.75 -20.19 26.61
C LYS A 110 -14.54 -19.97 27.91
N ARG A 111 -15.21 -18.82 28.06
CA ARG A 111 -16.06 -18.52 29.24
C ARG A 111 -17.48 -19.06 29.16
N LYS A 112 -17.88 -19.70 28.05
CA LYS A 112 -19.22 -20.25 27.84
C LYS A 112 -19.35 -21.73 28.22
N PHE A 113 -18.36 -22.29 28.91
CA PHE A 113 -18.36 -23.65 29.45
C PHE A 113 -18.40 -23.62 30.98
#